data_AF-A0A4R5KLY7-F1
#
_entry.id   AF-A0A4R5KLY7-F1
#
_cell.length_a   1.000
_cell.length_b   1.000
_cell.length_c   1.000
_cell.angle_alpha   90.00
_cell.angle_beta   90.00
_cell.angle_gamma   90.00
#
_symmetry.space_group_name_H-M   'P 1'
#
loop_
_entity.id
_entity.type
_entity.pdbx_description
1 polymer ?
#
loop_
_entity_poly.entity_id
_entity_poly.type
_entity_poly.pdbx_seq_one_letter_code
_entity_poly.pdbx_strand_id
1 'polypeptide(L)'
;MTGEHRYDRLYVEFVYYFNVERDYFECHEVMEELWLEEGRAPLLQGLLQVAVGLYHHRNGNVSGAIKLFTAALDKLQHAGKQELGIDLGLLVEDSRTYLQRLERLEREPFDFYDLNIRILDPALTEQVDALKENPPSSGHEDA
;
A
#
# COMPACT_ATOMS: atom_id res chain seq x y z
N MET A 1 8.24 13.03 28.57
CA MET A 1 7.82 11.83 27.83
C MET A 1 6.84 12.28 26.77
N THR A 2 7.34 12.59 25.58
CA THR A 2 6.54 12.91 24.40
C THR A 2 7.26 12.18 23.28
N GLY A 3 6.91 10.92 23.06
CA GLY A 3 7.33 10.24 21.85
C GLY A 3 6.63 10.95 20.72
N GLU A 4 7.34 11.80 19.99
CA GLU A 4 6.82 12.36 18.74
C GLU A 4 6.53 11.17 17.82
N HIS A 5 5.28 11.04 17.36
CA HIS A 5 4.93 10.09 16.32
C HIS A 5 5.76 10.44 15.08
N ARG A 6 6.78 9.62 14.81
CA ARG A 6 7.79 9.90 13.77
C ARG A 6 7.22 9.85 12.36
N TYR A 7 6.09 9.15 12.19
CA TYR A 7 5.40 9.01 10.93
C TYR A 7 4.00 9.61 11.06
N ASP A 8 3.48 10.10 9.93
CA ASP A 8 2.10 10.56 9.86
C ASP A 8 1.13 9.41 10.23
N ARG A 9 0.07 9.73 10.97
CA ARG A 9 -0.94 8.76 11.40
C ARG A 9 -1.52 8.00 10.21
N LEU A 10 -1.90 8.69 9.13
CA LEU A 10 -2.51 8.10 7.95
C LEU A 10 -1.55 7.15 7.22
N TYR A 11 -0.25 7.47 7.24
CA TYR A 11 0.77 6.56 6.69
C TYR A 11 0.90 5.27 7.52
N VAL A 12 0.89 5.38 8.85
CA VAL A 12 0.92 4.22 9.75
C VAL A 12 -0.32 3.36 9.53
N GLU A 13 -1.51 3.96 9.45
CA GLU A 13 -2.77 3.27 9.18
C GLU A 13 -2.76 2.59 7.81
N PHE A 14 -2.24 3.24 6.76
CA PHE A 14 -2.07 2.61 5.46
C PHE A 14 -1.24 1.32 5.54
N VAL A 15 -0.09 1.36 6.24
CA VAL A 15 0.76 0.18 6.38
C VAL A 15 0.06 -0.91 7.21
N TYR A 16 -0.70 -0.53 8.24
CA TYR A 16 -1.52 -1.44 9.03
C TYR A 16 -2.58 -2.14 8.17
N TYR A 17 -3.41 -1.37 7.44
CA TYR A 17 -4.43 -1.94 6.57
C TYR A 17 -3.84 -2.80 5.45
N PHE A 18 -2.69 -2.40 4.90
CA PHE A 18 -2.02 -3.16 3.85
C PHE A 18 -1.47 -4.51 4.35
N ASN A 19 -0.76 -4.51 5.48
CA ASN A 19 -0.03 -5.68 5.96
C ASN A 19 -0.84 -6.58 6.90
N VAL A 20 -1.73 -6.00 7.71
CA VAL A 20 -2.41 -6.69 8.82
C VAL A 20 -3.83 -7.05 8.42
N GLU A 21 -4.70 -6.07 8.23
CA GLU A 21 -6.13 -6.30 7.91
C GLU A 21 -6.35 -6.79 6.47
N ARG A 22 -5.40 -6.50 5.58
CA ARG A 22 -5.54 -6.69 4.13
C ARG A 22 -6.74 -5.96 3.57
N ASP A 23 -7.08 -4.81 4.15
CA ASP A 23 -8.16 -3.95 3.70
C ASP A 23 -7.62 -2.89 2.75
N TYR A 24 -7.65 -3.22 1.46
CA TYR A 24 -7.16 -2.31 0.42
C TYR A 24 -8.15 -1.18 0.10
N PHE A 25 -9.40 -1.27 0.57
CA PHE A 25 -10.33 -0.16 0.50
C PHE A 25 -9.96 0.89 1.55
N GLU A 26 -9.74 0.49 2.80
CA GLU A 26 -9.28 1.41 3.84
C GLU A 26 -7.88 1.98 3.53
N CYS A 27 -7.01 1.21 2.86
CA CYS A 27 -5.76 1.76 2.30
C CYS A 27 -6.00 2.92 1.33
N HIS A 28 -7.09 2.88 0.55
CA HIS A 28 -7.44 3.96 -0.37
C HIS A 28 -7.81 5.21 0.40
N GLU A 29 -8.75 5.11 1.35
CA GLU A 29 -9.26 6.25 2.09
C GLU A 29 -8.15 7.01 2.81
N VAL A 30 -7.35 6.31 3.64
CA VAL A 30 -6.33 6.98 4.46
C VAL A 30 -5.17 7.55 3.62
N MET A 31 -4.80 6.87 2.53
CA MET A 31 -3.69 7.34 1.69
C MET A 31 -4.13 8.42 0.70
N GLU A 32 -5.40 8.45 0.26
CA GLU A 32 -5.93 9.56 -0.52
C GLU A 32 -5.95 10.85 0.32
N GLU A 33 -6.40 10.78 1.57
CA GLU A 33 -6.35 11.90 2.51
C GLU A 33 -4.91 12.42 2.66
N LEU A 34 -3.97 11.55 3.01
CA LEU A 34 -2.55 11.93 3.16
C LEU A 34 -1.95 12.51 1.87
N TRP A 35 -2.25 11.88 0.72
CA TRP A 35 -1.75 12.34 -0.57
C TRP A 35 -2.26 13.74 -0.93
N LEU A 36 -3.51 14.07 -0.58
CA LEU A 36 -4.06 15.40 -0.79
C LEU A 36 -3.43 16.44 0.14
N GLU A 37 -3.17 16.09 1.41
CA GLU A 37 -2.54 16.96 2.40
C GLU A 37 -1.07 17.25 2.07
N GLU A 38 -0.30 16.25 1.64
CA GLU A 38 1.13 16.34 1.31
C GLU A 38 1.41 16.88 -0.12
N GLY A 39 0.49 17.69 -0.65
CA GLY A 39 0.70 18.38 -1.94
C GLY A 39 0.79 17.44 -3.15
N ARG A 40 0.20 16.24 -3.05
CA ARG A 40 0.13 15.22 -4.10
C ARG A 40 1.45 14.58 -4.50
N ALA A 41 2.31 14.28 -3.53
CA ALA A 41 3.59 13.61 -3.76
C ALA A 41 3.45 12.32 -4.61
N PRO A 42 4.25 12.15 -5.70
CA PRO A 42 4.18 10.95 -6.55
C PRO A 42 4.44 9.63 -5.82
N LEU A 43 5.29 9.65 -4.79
CA LEU A 43 5.61 8.47 -3.97
C LEU A 43 4.35 7.92 -3.28
N LEU A 44 3.59 8.79 -2.59
CA LEU A 44 2.36 8.41 -1.90
C LEU A 44 1.30 7.89 -2.88
N GLN A 45 1.16 8.57 -4.03
CA GLN A 45 0.28 8.11 -5.09
C GLN A 45 0.69 6.73 -5.64
N GLY A 46 1.99 6.46 -5.74
CA GLY A 46 2.50 5.14 -6.15
C GLY A 46 2.10 4.05 -5.17
N LEU A 47 2.27 4.29 -3.86
CA LEU A 47 1.87 3.35 -2.81
C LEU A 47 0.36 3.10 -2.80
N LEU A 48 -0.45 4.16 -2.90
CA LEU A 48 -1.90 4.09 -3.07
C LEU A 48 -2.27 3.18 -4.26
N GLN A 49 -1.65 3.40 -5.41
CA GLN A 49 -1.95 2.64 -6.62
C GLN A 49 -1.58 1.15 -6.51
N VAL A 50 -0.57 0.78 -5.72
CA VAL A 50 -0.28 -0.65 -5.41
C VAL A 50 -1.45 -1.27 -4.64
N ALA A 51 -1.92 -0.63 -3.57
CA ALA A 51 -3.04 -1.13 -2.76
C ALA A 51 -4.32 -1.26 -3.59
N VAL A 52 -4.68 -0.21 -4.35
CA VAL A 52 -5.88 -0.24 -5.21
C VAL A 52 -5.71 -1.26 -6.35
N GLY A 53 -4.50 -1.48 -6.86
CA GLY A 53 -4.21 -2.54 -7.83
C GLY A 53 -4.54 -3.94 -7.29
N LEU A 54 -4.18 -4.21 -6.03
CA LEU A 54 -4.53 -5.45 -5.34
C LEU A 54 -6.04 -5.57 -5.12
N TYR A 55 -6.70 -4.48 -4.68
CA TYR A 55 -8.16 -4.42 -4.55
C TYR A 55 -8.87 -4.80 -5.86
N HIS A 56 -8.43 -4.23 -6.98
CA HIS A 56 -8.99 -4.52 -8.30
C HIS A 56 -8.82 -5.99 -8.67
N HIS A 57 -7.64 -6.57 -8.47
CA HIS A 57 -7.42 -7.98 -8.79
C HIS A 57 -8.29 -8.89 -7.90
N ARG A 58 -8.35 -8.62 -6.59
CA ARG A 58 -9.18 -9.36 -5.64
C ARG A 58 -10.65 -9.40 -6.05
N ASN A 59 -11.15 -8.32 -6.66
CA ASN A 59 -12.52 -8.19 -7.13
C ASN A 59 -12.72 -8.62 -8.60
N GLY A 60 -11.76 -9.32 -9.21
CA GLY A 60 -11.85 -9.84 -10.57
C GLY A 60 -11.64 -8.80 -11.68
N ASN A 61 -11.29 -7.56 -11.33
CA ASN A 61 -11.01 -6.49 -12.29
C ASN A 61 -9.52 -6.49 -12.70
N VAL A 62 -9.14 -7.48 -13.52
CA VAL A 62 -7.76 -7.70 -13.97
C VAL A 62 -7.23 -6.51 -14.79
N SER A 63 -8.02 -5.95 -15.70
CA SER A 63 -7.59 -4.83 -16.53
C SER A 63 -7.33 -3.56 -15.71
N GLY A 64 -8.17 -3.31 -14.70
CA GLY A 64 -7.97 -2.23 -13.73
C GLY A 64 -6.70 -2.45 -12.89
N ALA A 65 -6.47 -3.68 -12.42
CA ALA A 65 -5.26 -4.03 -11.67
C ALA A 65 -3.99 -3.76 -12.49
N ILE A 66 -3.92 -4.25 -13.74
CA ILE A 66 -2.79 -4.00 -14.65
C ILE A 66 -2.53 -2.50 -14.80
N LYS A 67 -3.56 -1.71 -15.10
CA LYS A 67 -3.43 -0.25 -15.26
C LYS A 67 -2.85 0.42 -14.01
N LEU A 68 -3.31 0.03 -12.83
CA LEU A 68 -2.88 0.62 -11.56
C LEU A 68 -1.45 0.22 -11.19
N PHE A 69 -1.09 -1.06 -11.33
CA PHE A 69 0.28 -1.52 -11.09
C PHE A 69 1.28 -0.86 -12.05
N THR A 70 0.95 -0.74 -13.35
CA THR A 70 1.79 -0.02 -14.31
C THR A 70 2.00 1.44 -13.88
N ALA A 71 0.91 2.14 -13.53
CA ALA A 71 0.98 3.53 -13.10
C ALA A 71 1.73 3.72 -11.76
N ALA A 72 1.64 2.74 -10.85
CA ALA A 72 2.38 2.73 -9.59
C ALA A 72 3.87 2.61 -9.85
N LEU A 73 4.29 1.61 -10.65
CA LEU A 73 5.69 1.38 -10.99
C LEU A 73 6.31 2.61 -11.68
N ASP A 74 5.56 3.30 -12.54
CA ASP A 74 6.02 4.53 -13.19
C ASP A 74 6.37 5.65 -12.21
N LYS A 75 5.65 5.73 -11.09
CA LYS A 75 5.90 6.73 -10.03
C LYS A 75 7.02 6.30 -9.10
N LEU A 76 7.04 5.02 -8.74
CA LEU A 76 7.98 4.48 -7.76
C LEU A 76 9.39 4.26 -8.34
N GLN A 77 9.56 4.14 -9.66
CA GLN A 77 10.86 3.88 -10.28
C GLN A 77 11.95 4.93 -9.98
N HIS A 78 11.55 6.16 -9.64
CA HIS A 78 12.46 7.27 -9.36
C HIS A 78 12.76 7.45 -7.86
N ALA A 79 12.06 6.72 -6.99
CA ALA A 79 12.23 6.82 -5.55
C ALA A 79 13.49 6.06 -5.08
N GLY A 80 13.99 6.41 -3.90
CA GLY A 80 15.04 5.62 -3.25
C GLY A 80 14.58 4.19 -2.95
N LYS A 81 15.52 3.25 -2.84
CA LYS A 81 15.18 1.86 -2.47
C LYS A 81 14.65 1.73 -1.04
N GLN A 82 14.91 2.72 -0.20
CA GLN A 82 14.46 2.79 1.19
C GLN A 82 13.91 4.19 1.40
N GLU A 83 12.60 4.28 1.57
CA GLU A 83 11.86 5.54 1.74
C GLU A 83 10.79 5.31 2.79
N LEU A 84 10.42 6.34 3.53
CA LEU A 84 9.33 6.28 4.53
C LEU A 84 9.47 5.15 5.56
N GLY A 85 10.69 4.67 5.84
CA GLY A 85 10.93 3.57 6.78
C GLY A 85 10.63 2.16 6.25
N ILE A 86 10.42 2.00 4.94
CA ILE A 86 10.11 0.71 4.30
C ILE A 86 11.14 0.32 3.24
N ASP A 87 11.20 -0.97 2.92
CA ASP A 87 11.95 -1.50 1.78
C ASP A 87 11.12 -1.29 0.50
N LEU A 88 11.17 -0.06 -0.01
CA LEU A 88 10.43 0.30 -1.22
C LEU A 88 10.95 -0.47 -2.44
N GLY A 89 12.24 -0.78 -2.47
CA GLY A 89 12.84 -1.60 -3.53
C GLY A 89 12.18 -2.97 -3.63
N LEU A 90 12.01 -3.66 -2.51
CA LEU A 90 11.32 -4.95 -2.47
C LEU A 90 9.86 -4.84 -2.92
N LEU A 91 9.12 -3.83 -2.45
CA LEU A 91 7.73 -3.63 -2.86
C LEU A 91 7.60 -3.39 -4.38
N VAL A 92 8.53 -2.62 -4.97
CA VAL A 92 8.58 -2.36 -6.42
C VAL A 92 8.89 -3.65 -7.19
N GLU A 93 9.80 -4.49 -6.71
CA GLU A 93 10.11 -5.78 -7.33
C GLU A 93 8.91 -6.73 -7.26
N ASP A 94 8.31 -6.87 -6.09
CA ASP A 94 7.11 -7.70 -5.89
C ASP A 94 5.94 -7.22 -6.75
N SER A 95 5.72 -5.90 -6.84
CA SER A 95 4.70 -5.29 -7.70
C SER A 95 4.96 -5.55 -9.18
N ARG A 96 6.22 -5.51 -9.61
CA ARG A 96 6.60 -5.83 -11.00
C ARG A 96 6.34 -7.30 -11.32
N THR A 97 6.68 -8.20 -10.41
CA THR A 97 6.37 -9.63 -10.55
C THR A 97 4.86 -9.86 -10.61
N TYR A 98 4.08 -9.19 -9.75
CA TYR A 98 2.62 -9.28 -9.76
C TYR A 98 2.02 -8.83 -11.10
N LEU A 99 2.46 -7.66 -11.60
CA LEU A 99 2.05 -7.13 -12.90
C LEU A 99 2.35 -8.12 -14.03
N GLN A 100 3.57 -8.68 -14.09
CA GLN A 100 3.95 -9.66 -15.11
C GLN A 100 3.06 -10.91 -15.10
N ARG A 101 2.60 -11.34 -13.91
CA ARG A 101 1.66 -12.46 -13.79
C ARG A 101 0.27 -12.07 -14.26
N LEU A 102 -0.21 -10.86 -13.91
CA LEU A 102 -1.50 -10.35 -14.41
C LEU A 102 -1.53 -10.27 -15.93
N GLU A 103 -0.46 -9.77 -16.56
CA GLU A 103 -0.33 -9.69 -18.02
C GLU A 103 -0.35 -11.05 -18.72
N ARG A 104 -0.06 -12.13 -17.99
CA ARG A 104 -0.04 -13.51 -18.50
C ARG A 104 -1.20 -14.36 -17.98
N LEU A 105 -2.14 -13.77 -17.24
CA LEU A 105 -3.17 -14.50 -16.49
C LEU A 105 -3.99 -15.46 -17.37
N GLU A 106 -4.28 -15.09 -18.62
CA GLU A 106 -5.01 -15.96 -19.57
C GLU A 106 -4.24 -17.23 -19.95
N ARG A 107 -2.91 -17.17 -19.96
CA ARG A 107 -2.02 -18.26 -20.38
C ARG A 107 -1.47 -19.05 -19.20
N GLU A 108 -1.21 -18.36 -18.09
CA GLU A 108 -0.62 -18.87 -16.86
C GLU A 108 -1.46 -18.35 -15.67
N PRO A 109 -2.66 -18.94 -15.43
CA PRO A 109 -3.53 -18.50 -14.35
C PRO A 109 -2.82 -18.58 -12.99
N PHE A 110 -3.11 -17.60 -12.14
CA PHE A 110 -2.69 -17.65 -10.75
C PHE A 110 -3.78 -17.12 -9.83
N ASP A 111 -3.83 -17.69 -8.63
CA ASP A 111 -4.72 -17.21 -7.58
C ASP A 111 -4.22 -15.88 -7.03
N PHE A 112 -5.15 -15.02 -6.66
CA PHE A 112 -4.85 -13.79 -5.92
C PHE A 112 -4.00 -14.11 -4.69
N TYR A 113 -2.99 -13.27 -4.45
CA TYR A 113 -2.23 -13.24 -3.20
C TYR A 113 -1.93 -11.79 -2.80
N ASP A 114 -1.74 -11.58 -1.50
CA ASP A 114 -1.38 -10.28 -0.95
C ASP A 114 0.13 -10.02 -1.08
N LEU A 115 0.50 -8.76 -1.25
CA LEU A 115 1.90 -8.32 -1.10
C LEU A 115 2.18 -7.89 0.34
N ASN A 116 3.45 -7.74 0.71
CA ASN A 116 3.83 -7.22 2.01
C ASN A 116 4.75 -6.01 1.87
N ILE A 117 4.44 -4.94 2.60
CA ILE A 117 5.36 -3.84 2.82
C ILE A 117 6.34 -4.27 3.91
N ARG A 118 7.59 -4.53 3.54
CA ARG A 118 8.64 -4.83 4.51
C ARG A 118 9.05 -3.53 5.22
N ILE A 119 8.72 -3.44 6.51
CA ILE A 119 9.15 -2.34 7.37
C ILE A 119 10.63 -2.52 7.74
N LEU A 120 11.42 -1.45 7.60
CA LEU A 120 12.83 -1.41 7.96
C LEU A 120 13.09 -0.60 9.24
N ASP A 121 12.27 0.42 9.49
CA ASP A 121 12.42 1.29 10.66
C ASP A 121 11.65 0.73 11.86
N PRO A 122 12.32 0.41 12.99
CA PRO A 122 11.66 -0.09 14.19
C PRO A 122 10.57 0.85 14.75
N ALA A 123 10.71 2.17 14.56
CA ALA A 123 9.72 3.12 15.03
C ALA A 123 8.41 3.05 14.23
N LEU A 124 8.47 2.68 12.95
CA LEU A 124 7.27 2.40 12.15
C LEU A 124 6.65 1.07 12.58
N THR A 125 7.48 0.04 12.83
CA THR A 125 7.00 -1.25 13.35
C THR A 125 6.23 -1.07 14.65
N GLU A 126 6.78 -0.33 15.62
CA GLU A 126 6.13 -0.08 16.91
C GLU A 126 4.78 0.63 16.74
N GLN A 127 4.71 1.64 15.86
CA GLN A 127 3.46 2.36 15.59
C GLN A 127 2.40 1.49 14.91
N VAL A 128 2.79 0.64 13.95
CA VAL A 128 1.87 -0.32 13.30
C VAL A 128 1.43 -1.41 14.29
N ASP A 129 2.32 -1.87 15.17
CA ASP A 129 2.00 -2.87 16.18
C ASP A 129 1.03 -2.33 17.23
N ALA A 130 1.12 -1.05 17.61
CA ALA A 130 0.18 -0.40 18.50
C ALA A 130 -1.26 -0.39 17.95
N LEU A 131 -1.42 -0.29 16.62
CA LEU A 131 -2.74 -0.37 15.97
C LEU A 131 -3.35 -1.77 16.03
N LYS A 132 -2.57 -2.83 16.22
CA LYS A 132 -3.13 -4.19 16.41
C LYS A 132 -3.88 -4.32 17.73
N GLU A 133 -3.46 -3.57 18.75
CA GLU A 133 -4.12 -3.53 20.05
C GLU A 133 -5.28 -2.52 20.07
N ASN A 134 -5.14 -1.42 19.33
CA ASN A 134 -6.13 -0.35 19.23
C ASN A 134 -6.35 0.01 17.75
N PRO A 135 -7.13 -0.79 17.01
CA PRO A 135 -7.33 -0.58 15.59
C PRO A 135 -8.05 0.76 15.33
N PRO A 136 -7.75 1.43 14.20
CA PRO A 136 -8.47 2.64 13.83
C PRO A 136 -9.95 2.34 13.63
N SER A 137 -10.81 3.29 13.95
CA SER A 137 -12.22 3.21 13.57
C SER A 137 -12.31 3.30 12.04
N SER A 138 -12.75 2.21 11.39
CA SER A 138 -13.09 2.23 9.96
C SER A 138 -14.17 3.28 9.73
N GLY A 139 -14.01 4.14 8.72
CA GLY A 139 -14.99 5.20 8.38
C GLY A 139 -16.34 4.68 7.86
N HIS A 140 -16.54 3.35 7.86
CA HIS A 140 -17.72 2.65 7.36
C HIS A 140 -18.80 2.35 8.42
N GLU A 141 -18.84 3.12 9.51
CA GLU A 141 -20.10 3.23 10.25
C GLU A 141 -21.06 4.08 9.41
N ASP A 142 -21.95 3.39 8.68
CA ASP A 142 -23.10 3.89 7.91
C ASP A 142 -22.97 3.77 6.37
N ALA A 143 -23.19 2.57 5.84
CA ALA A 143 -23.66 2.34 4.46
C ALA A 143 -24.88 1.41 4.45
#